data_AF-A0A3D4N3Y8-F1
#
_entry.id   AF-A0A3D4N3Y8-F1
#
_cell.length_a   1.000
_cell.length_b   1.000
_cell.length_c   1.000
_cell.angle_alpha   90.00
_cell.angle_beta   90.00
_cell.angle_gamma   90.00
#
_symmetry.space_group_name_H-M   'P 1'
#
loop_
_entity.id
_entity.type
_entity.pdbx_description
1 polymer ?
#
loop_
_entity_poly.entity_id
_entity_poly.type
_entity_poly.pdbx_seq_one_letter_code
_entity_poly.pdbx_strand_id
1 'polypeptide(L)'
;MIGQKLESYSISSEIEEMQALREITQEVILAALGRTGFFNQAAFQGGTCLRIFHGLNRFSEGLDFPYLSPVTLQNRATLFAGKIHALLCRNFVKGRDWYDFIWYTARNTPVNYRYLEEALHQSGPWKDTSVHVDRTWLHDTLYRRISSIDWEEAGMDVRRFIPVGEQFSVDLWNTDVFVQQLDKL
;
A
#
# COMPACT_ATOMS: atom_id res chain seq x y z
N MET A 1 8.27 -30.23 36.33
CA MET A 1 7.85 -29.67 35.03
C MET A 1 8.82 -30.00 33.91
N ILE A 2 10.11 -29.61 33.97
CA ILE A 2 11.09 -29.96 32.91
C ILE A 2 11.44 -31.46 32.92
N GLY A 3 11.78 -32.03 34.08
CA GLY A 3 12.11 -33.47 34.22
C GLY A 3 11.01 -34.40 33.70
N GLN A 4 9.76 -34.18 34.11
CA GLN A 4 8.59 -34.93 33.62
C GLN A 4 8.37 -34.82 32.10
N LYS A 5 8.82 -33.72 31.48
CA LYS A 5 8.65 -33.50 30.05
C LYS A 5 9.78 -34.13 29.24
N LEU A 6 10.99 -34.19 29.80
CA LEU A 6 12.08 -34.97 29.22
C LEU A 6 11.72 -36.45 29.10
N GLU A 7 10.95 -36.99 30.06
CA GLU A 7 10.46 -38.37 30.03
C GLU A 7 9.57 -38.69 28.82
N SER A 8 8.97 -37.70 28.16
CA SER A 8 8.18 -37.91 26.93
C SER A 8 9.02 -38.00 25.66
N TYR A 9 10.33 -37.75 25.72
CA TYR A 9 11.23 -37.86 24.58
C TYR A 9 11.92 -39.22 24.56
N SER A 10 12.01 -39.81 23.37
CA SER A 10 12.86 -40.98 23.13
C SER A 10 14.31 -40.53 23.01
N ILE A 11 15.04 -40.53 24.13
CA ILE A 11 16.45 -40.09 24.20
C ILE A 11 17.36 -41.32 24.16
N SER A 12 18.19 -41.42 23.14
CA SER A 12 19.20 -42.47 22.95
C SER A 12 20.63 -41.92 22.81
N SER A 13 20.77 -40.59 22.74
CA SER A 13 22.06 -39.91 22.63
C SER A 13 22.07 -38.55 23.33
N GLU A 14 23.27 -38.06 23.65
CA GLU A 14 23.48 -36.70 24.20
C GLU A 14 22.92 -35.60 23.28
N ILE A 15 22.96 -35.83 21.96
CA ILE A 15 22.40 -34.90 20.96
C ILE A 15 20.88 -34.82 21.09
N GLU A 16 20.20 -35.96 21.23
CA GLU A 16 18.74 -36.01 21.40
C GLU A 16 18.33 -35.41 22.75
N GLU A 17 19.11 -35.65 23.81
CA GLU A 17 18.89 -35.01 25.11
C GLU A 17 18.99 -33.49 25.01
N MET A 18 20.05 -32.98 24.37
CA MET A 18 20.23 -31.55 24.17
C MET A 18 19.12 -30.93 23.31
N GLN A 19 18.65 -31.64 22.28
CA GLN A 19 17.53 -31.19 21.45
C GLN A 19 16.21 -31.15 22.24
N ALA A 20 15.92 -32.18 23.05
CA ALA A 20 14.76 -32.22 23.92
C ALA A 20 14.78 -31.06 24.93
N LEU A 21 15.93 -30.80 25.57
CA LEU A 21 16.10 -29.67 26.49
C LEU A 21 15.84 -28.31 25.79
N ARG A 22 16.36 -28.13 24.57
CA ARG A 22 16.16 -26.91 23.79
C ARG A 22 14.68 -26.73 23.40
N GLU A 23 14.01 -27.80 22.97
CA GLU A 23 12.59 -27.76 22.61
C GLU A 23 11.71 -27.44 23.82
N ILE A 24 11.96 -28.07 24.97
CA ILE A 24 11.29 -27.74 26.23
C ILE A 24 11.51 -26.27 26.60
N THR A 25 12.73 -25.76 26.40
CA THR A 25 13.05 -24.34 26.64
C THR A 25 12.26 -23.42 25.71
N GLN A 26 12.19 -23.73 24.41
CA GLN A 26 11.37 -22.98 23.44
C GLN A 26 9.89 -22.96 23.86
N GLU A 27 9.35 -24.09 24.30
CA GLU A 27 7.97 -24.15 24.79
C GLU A 27 7.74 -23.31 26.06
N VAL A 28 8.71 -23.29 26.99
CA VAL A 28 8.65 -22.42 28.17
C VAL A 28 8.71 -20.94 27.76
N ILE A 29 9.58 -20.58 26.80
CA ILE A 29 9.64 -19.22 26.24
C ILE A 29 8.30 -18.84 25.62
N LEU A 30 7.72 -19.70 24.78
CA LEU A 30 6.41 -19.47 24.16
C LEU A 30 5.29 -19.32 25.18
N ALA A 31 5.28 -20.17 26.22
CA ALA A 31 4.31 -20.07 27.31
C ALA A 31 4.49 -18.77 28.12
N ALA A 32 5.73 -18.33 28.36
CA ALA A 32 6.01 -17.06 29.02
C ALA A 32 5.55 -15.88 28.17
N LEU A 33 5.90 -15.84 26.87
CA LEU A 33 5.44 -14.83 25.92
C LEU A 33 3.91 -14.80 25.83
N GLY A 34 3.25 -15.96 25.81
CA GLY A 34 1.79 -16.10 25.76
C GLY A 34 1.05 -15.62 27.00
N ARG A 35 1.71 -15.57 28.16
CA ARG A 35 1.18 -14.97 29.39
C ARG A 35 1.32 -13.45 29.41
N THR A 36 2.03 -12.88 28.44
CA THR A 36 2.15 -11.43 28.24
C THR A 36 1.33 -10.98 27.03
N GLY A 37 1.27 -9.67 26.78
CA GLY A 37 0.65 -9.11 25.56
C GLY A 37 1.50 -9.25 24.30
N PHE A 38 2.59 -10.05 24.29
CA PHE A 38 3.52 -10.15 23.16
C PHE A 38 2.83 -10.53 21.85
N PHE A 39 1.94 -11.54 21.87
CA PHE A 39 1.23 -12.00 20.68
C PHE A 39 0.08 -11.08 20.22
N ASN A 40 -0.13 -9.93 20.86
CA ASN A 40 -1.00 -8.88 20.32
C ASN A 40 -0.37 -8.19 19.11
N GLN A 41 0.97 -8.27 18.97
CA GLN A 41 1.73 -7.54 17.93
C GLN A 41 2.67 -8.44 17.14
N ALA A 42 2.84 -9.70 17.55
CA ALA A 42 3.69 -10.68 16.86
C ALA A 42 2.93 -11.98 16.60
N ALA A 43 3.25 -12.67 15.51
CA ALA A 43 2.79 -14.03 15.25
C ALA A 43 3.96 -15.01 15.42
N PHE A 44 3.70 -16.26 15.80
CA PHE A 44 4.74 -17.30 15.83
C PHE A 44 4.74 -18.07 14.51
N GLN A 45 5.88 -18.15 13.82
CA GLN A 45 6.01 -18.83 12.53
C GLN A 45 7.31 -19.64 12.40
N GLY A 46 7.56 -20.18 11.21
CA GLY A 46 8.82 -20.86 10.87
C GLY A 46 8.85 -22.33 11.27
N GLY A 47 10.04 -22.93 11.18
CA GLY A 47 10.24 -24.37 11.39
C GLY A 47 9.89 -24.85 12.79
N THR A 48 10.07 -24.00 13.80
CA THR A 48 9.80 -24.36 15.20
C THR A 48 8.32 -24.29 15.53
N CYS A 49 7.56 -23.41 14.87
CA CYS A 49 6.10 -23.44 14.90
C CYS A 49 5.56 -24.74 14.30
N LEU A 50 6.11 -25.16 13.14
CA LEU A 50 5.78 -26.46 12.53
C LEU A 50 6.15 -27.64 13.43
N ARG A 51 7.30 -27.56 14.12
CA ARG A 51 7.74 -28.59 15.08
C ARG A 51 6.79 -28.73 16.26
N ILE A 52 6.55 -27.64 16.99
CA ILE A 52 5.83 -27.68 18.27
C ILE A 52 4.32 -27.88 18.06
N PHE A 53 3.72 -27.19 17.08
CA PHE A 53 2.25 -27.17 16.92
C PHE A 53 1.72 -28.04 15.78
N HIS A 54 2.58 -28.47 14.85
CA HIS A 54 2.17 -29.24 13.66
C HIS A 54 2.91 -30.57 13.48
N GLY A 55 3.74 -30.99 14.45
CA GLY A 55 4.35 -32.32 14.46
C GLY A 55 5.47 -32.54 13.44
N LEU A 56 6.17 -31.49 12.99
CA LEU A 56 7.33 -31.65 12.09
C LEU A 56 8.37 -32.61 12.70
N ASN A 57 8.80 -33.63 11.96
CA ASN A 57 9.69 -34.68 12.48
C ASN A 57 11.19 -34.34 12.33
N ARG A 58 11.59 -33.14 12.76
CA ARG A 58 12.99 -32.74 12.95
C ARG A 58 13.10 -31.63 13.98
N PHE A 59 14.23 -31.54 14.66
CA PHE A 59 14.53 -30.40 15.52
C PHE A 59 14.61 -29.09 14.70
N SER A 60 14.23 -27.99 15.34
CA SER A 60 14.31 -26.63 14.78
C SER A 60 14.74 -25.67 15.86
N GLU A 61 15.79 -24.88 15.61
CA GLU A 61 16.49 -24.14 16.66
C GLU A 61 15.94 -22.72 16.90
N GLY A 62 15.50 -22.03 15.84
CA GLY A 62 15.09 -20.63 15.91
C GLY A 62 13.67 -20.40 16.43
N LEU A 63 13.38 -19.20 16.92
CA LEU A 63 12.02 -18.73 17.16
C LEU A 63 11.76 -17.49 16.31
N ASP A 64 10.87 -17.60 15.33
CA ASP A 64 10.60 -16.53 14.37
C ASP A 64 9.30 -15.80 14.72
N PHE A 65 9.39 -14.49 14.95
CA PHE A 65 8.26 -13.64 15.34
C PHE A 65 8.12 -12.41 14.42
N PRO A 66 7.44 -12.54 13.26
CA PRO A 66 7.10 -11.38 12.45
C PRO A 66 6.22 -10.42 13.25
N TYR A 67 6.54 -9.13 13.16
CA TYR A 67 5.69 -8.09 13.71
C TYR A 67 4.51 -7.85 12.75
N LEU A 68 3.30 -7.88 13.29
CA LEU A 68 2.09 -7.55 12.53
C LEU A 68 1.99 -6.03 12.44
N SER A 69 2.43 -5.45 11.33
CA SER A 69 2.27 -4.03 11.04
C SER A 69 1.09 -3.82 10.09
N PRO A 70 -0.08 -3.39 10.57
CA PRO A 70 -1.22 -3.13 9.70
C PRO A 70 -0.96 -1.86 8.87
N VAL A 71 -1.10 -1.97 7.55
CA VAL A 71 -1.03 -0.82 6.63
C VAL A 71 -2.45 -0.36 6.32
N THR A 72 -2.81 0.85 6.73
CA THR A 72 -4.09 1.46 6.36
C THR A 72 -3.98 2.04 4.94
N LEU A 73 -4.87 1.62 4.05
CA LEU A 73 -4.91 2.07 2.66
C LEU A 73 -6.11 2.97 2.42
N GLN A 74 -5.91 4.05 1.66
CA GLN A 74 -7.03 4.82 1.11
C GLN A 74 -7.69 4.05 -0.03
N ASN A 75 -9.01 4.22 -0.17
CA ASN A 75 -9.73 3.63 -1.30
C ASN A 75 -9.41 4.37 -2.61
N ARG A 76 -9.79 3.77 -3.74
CA ARG A 76 -9.48 4.28 -5.09
C ARG A 76 -10.05 5.68 -5.33
N ALA A 77 -11.23 5.99 -4.80
CA ALA A 77 -11.88 7.29 -4.97
C ALA A 77 -11.15 8.42 -4.23
N THR A 78 -10.67 8.16 -3.02
CA THR A 78 -9.89 9.12 -2.22
C THR A 78 -8.49 9.30 -2.79
N LEU A 79 -7.84 8.22 -3.25
CA LEU A 79 -6.55 8.32 -3.95
C LEU A 79 -6.68 9.15 -5.23
N PHE A 80 -7.77 8.99 -5.98
CA PHE A 80 -8.03 9.79 -7.17
C PHE A 80 -8.25 11.27 -6.84
N ALA A 81 -9.03 11.57 -5.80
CA ALA A 81 -9.21 12.93 -5.30
C ALA A 81 -7.87 13.59 -4.94
N GLY A 82 -6.95 12.86 -4.30
CA GLY A 82 -5.59 13.35 -4.03
C GLY A 82 -4.77 13.64 -5.30
N LYS A 83 -4.97 12.86 -6.37
CA LYS A 83 -4.34 13.14 -7.67
C LYS A 83 -4.93 14.38 -8.33
N ILE A 84 -6.25 14.53 -8.32
CA ILE A 84 -6.93 15.73 -8.82
C ILE A 84 -6.46 16.97 -8.07
N HIS A 85 -6.35 16.90 -6.74
CA HIS A 85 -5.78 17.99 -5.93
C HIS A 85 -4.38 18.38 -6.43
N ALA A 86 -3.51 17.40 -6.71
CA ALA A 86 -2.18 17.68 -7.27
C ALA A 86 -2.23 18.32 -8.68
N LEU A 87 -3.16 17.91 -9.54
CA LEU A 87 -3.34 18.51 -10.88
C LEU A 87 -3.74 19.99 -10.81
N LEU A 88 -4.58 20.34 -9.83
CA LEU A 88 -5.10 21.68 -9.62
C LEU A 88 -4.12 22.59 -8.87
N CYS A 89 -3.40 22.06 -7.88
CA CYS A 89 -2.61 22.87 -6.94
C CYS A 89 -1.12 23.01 -7.30
N ARG A 90 -0.58 22.20 -8.22
CA ARG A 90 0.83 22.32 -8.63
C ARG A 90 1.06 23.52 -9.55
N ASN A 91 2.09 24.30 -9.28
CA ASN A 91 2.50 25.44 -10.13
C ASN A 91 3.17 25.02 -11.45
N PHE A 92 3.49 23.73 -11.61
CA PHE A 92 4.12 23.16 -12.80
C PHE A 92 3.34 21.95 -13.31
N VAL A 93 3.51 21.61 -14.58
CA VAL A 93 2.92 20.42 -15.20
C VAL A 93 3.82 19.23 -14.89
N LYS A 94 3.21 18.10 -14.47
CA LYS A 94 3.92 16.85 -14.22
C LYS A 94 3.22 15.72 -14.96
N GLY A 95 3.87 15.20 -16.00
CA GLY A 95 3.28 14.21 -16.92
C GLY A 95 2.71 12.99 -16.22
N ARG A 96 3.39 12.51 -15.18
CA ARG A 96 2.95 11.35 -14.40
C ARG A 96 1.55 11.52 -13.78
N ASP A 97 1.21 12.71 -13.30
CA ASP A 97 -0.12 12.90 -12.69
C ASP A 97 -1.23 12.80 -13.75
N TRP A 98 -0.95 13.23 -14.98
CA TRP A 98 -1.88 13.14 -16.12
C TRP A 98 -1.99 11.71 -16.66
N TYR A 99 -0.92 10.93 -16.58
CA TYR A 99 -0.99 9.49 -16.84
C TYR A 99 -1.93 8.79 -15.83
N ASP A 100 -1.77 9.11 -14.55
CA ASP A 100 -2.66 8.61 -13.49
C ASP A 100 -4.11 9.04 -13.74
N PHE A 101 -4.34 10.28 -14.19
CA PHE A 101 -5.66 10.78 -14.54
C PHE A 101 -6.34 9.89 -15.60
N ILE A 102 -5.67 9.62 -16.73
CA ILE A 102 -6.19 8.70 -17.76
C ILE A 102 -6.47 7.31 -17.17
N TRP A 103 -5.58 6.80 -16.31
CA TRP A 103 -5.75 5.49 -15.69
C TRP A 103 -7.03 5.39 -14.83
N TYR A 104 -7.34 6.45 -14.08
CA TYR A 104 -8.54 6.54 -13.23
C TYR A 104 -9.82 6.72 -14.06
N THR A 105 -9.82 7.62 -15.05
CA THR A 105 -10.99 7.90 -15.90
C THR A 105 -11.33 6.72 -16.80
N ALA A 106 -10.32 6.03 -17.35
CA ALA A 106 -10.53 4.80 -18.13
C ALA A 106 -11.22 3.68 -17.34
N ARG A 107 -11.21 3.76 -16.00
CA ARG A 107 -11.84 2.80 -15.07
C ARG A 107 -13.13 3.31 -14.45
N ASN A 108 -13.65 4.46 -14.90
CA ASN A 108 -14.83 5.12 -14.34
C ASN A 108 -14.76 5.24 -12.82
N THR A 109 -13.59 5.63 -12.30
CA THR A 109 -13.39 5.75 -10.85
C THR A 109 -14.14 6.98 -10.34
N PRO A 110 -15.04 6.83 -9.35
CA PRO A 110 -15.71 7.99 -8.78
C PRO A 110 -14.73 8.87 -8.01
N VAL A 111 -14.94 10.18 -8.05
CA VAL A 111 -14.16 11.15 -7.28
C VAL A 111 -14.76 11.28 -5.88
N ASN A 112 -13.92 11.25 -4.85
CA ASN A 112 -14.34 11.62 -3.50
C ASN A 112 -14.34 13.16 -3.36
N TYR A 113 -15.46 13.80 -3.74
CA TYR A 113 -15.63 15.25 -3.73
C TYR A 113 -15.41 15.87 -2.34
N ARG A 114 -15.94 15.23 -1.29
CA ARG A 114 -15.75 15.70 0.08
C ARG A 114 -14.27 15.76 0.45
N TYR A 115 -13.50 14.70 0.16
CA TYR A 115 -12.07 14.69 0.46
C TYR A 115 -11.32 15.75 -0.37
N LEU A 116 -11.69 15.93 -1.64
CA LEU A 116 -11.08 16.92 -2.52
C LEU A 116 -11.32 18.35 -2.00
N GLU A 117 -12.55 18.66 -1.58
CA GLU A 117 -12.92 19.96 -1.00
C GLU A 117 -12.08 20.29 0.22
N GLU A 118 -12.02 19.38 1.20
CA GLU A 118 -11.21 19.55 2.41
C GLU A 118 -9.71 19.70 2.10
N ALA A 119 -9.19 18.94 1.14
CA ALA A 119 -7.79 19.03 0.73
C ALA A 119 -7.46 20.39 0.09
N LEU A 120 -8.38 20.96 -0.70
CA LEU A 120 -8.26 22.29 -1.31
C LEU A 120 -8.33 23.40 -0.27
N HIS A 121 -9.22 23.28 0.72
CA HIS A 121 -9.30 24.23 1.84
C HIS A 121 -8.03 24.20 2.69
N GLN A 122 -7.45 23.01 2.91
CA GLN A 122 -6.23 22.85 3.68
C GLN A 122 -4.99 23.42 2.96
N SER A 123 -4.92 23.24 1.64
CA SER A 123 -3.73 23.61 0.85
C SER A 123 -4.01 23.85 -0.63
N GLY A 124 -3.26 24.80 -1.19
CA GLY A 124 -3.33 25.16 -2.61
C GLY A 124 -3.83 26.57 -2.85
N PRO A 125 -4.13 26.93 -4.11
CA PRO A 125 -4.60 28.27 -4.48
C PRO A 125 -5.93 28.68 -3.85
N TRP A 126 -6.74 27.71 -3.41
CA TRP A 126 -8.06 27.90 -2.81
C TRP A 126 -8.07 27.75 -1.29
N LYS A 127 -6.89 27.83 -0.66
CA LYS A 127 -6.78 27.82 0.80
C LYS A 127 -7.63 28.96 1.39
N ASP A 128 -8.34 28.67 2.48
CA ASP A 128 -9.22 29.62 3.19
C ASP A 128 -10.35 30.20 2.32
N THR A 129 -10.64 29.58 1.16
CA THR A 129 -11.73 29.98 0.27
C THR A 129 -12.90 29.01 0.43
N SER A 130 -14.12 29.50 0.60
CA SER A 130 -15.33 28.66 0.71
C SER A 130 -15.79 28.13 -0.66
N VAL A 131 -14.90 27.43 -1.37
CA VAL A 131 -15.22 26.77 -2.64
C VAL A 131 -16.02 25.51 -2.35
N HIS A 132 -17.20 25.41 -2.96
CA HIS A 132 -17.96 24.18 -3.01
C HIS A 132 -17.52 23.37 -4.24
N VAL A 133 -17.03 22.15 -4.02
CA VAL A 133 -16.47 21.31 -5.08
C VAL A 133 -17.55 20.32 -5.54
N ASP A 134 -18.26 20.70 -6.59
CA ASP A 134 -19.19 19.82 -7.30
C ASP A 134 -18.62 19.35 -8.65
N ARG A 135 -19.39 18.52 -9.35
CA ARG A 135 -18.99 17.98 -10.67
C ARG A 135 -18.77 19.08 -11.70
N THR A 136 -19.61 20.12 -11.70
CA THR A 136 -19.54 21.21 -12.67
C THR A 136 -18.31 22.06 -12.44
N TRP A 137 -18.05 22.45 -11.19
CA TRP A 137 -16.87 23.20 -10.80
C TRP A 137 -15.58 22.44 -11.13
N LEU A 138 -15.56 21.13 -10.83
CA LEU A 138 -14.41 20.29 -11.11
C LEU A 138 -14.13 20.19 -12.61
N HIS A 139 -15.19 20.00 -13.41
CA HIS A 139 -15.09 19.94 -14.88
C HIS A 139 -14.53 21.26 -15.43
N ASP A 140 -15.13 22.40 -15.08
CA ASP A 140 -14.69 23.70 -15.58
C ASP A 140 -13.24 24.02 -15.20
N THR A 141 -12.85 23.70 -13.96
CA THR A 141 -11.51 24.01 -13.44
C THR A 141 -10.46 23.12 -14.10
N LEU A 142 -10.73 21.81 -14.23
CA LEU A 142 -9.84 20.90 -14.95
C LEU A 142 -9.79 21.21 -16.44
N TYR A 143 -10.89 21.60 -17.06
CA TYR A 143 -10.93 21.98 -18.48
C TYR A 143 -9.95 23.13 -18.75
N ARG A 144 -10.04 24.22 -17.97
CA ARG A 144 -9.11 25.36 -18.09
C ARG A 144 -7.65 24.93 -17.92
N ARG A 145 -7.40 24.01 -16.98
CA ARG A 145 -6.05 23.48 -16.73
C ARG A 145 -5.55 22.62 -17.90
N ILE A 146 -6.39 21.74 -18.44
CA ILE A 146 -6.09 20.88 -19.59
C ILE A 146 -5.77 21.73 -20.83
N SER A 147 -6.54 22.81 -21.06
CA SER A 147 -6.33 23.72 -22.18
C SER A 147 -5.05 24.55 -22.09
N SER A 148 -4.46 24.69 -20.90
CA SER A 148 -3.24 25.49 -20.70
C SER A 148 -1.94 24.70 -20.76
N ILE A 149 -2.00 23.39 -21.01
CA ILE A 149 -0.85 22.48 -20.89
C ILE A 149 -0.19 22.25 -22.25
N ASP A 150 1.14 22.28 -22.24
CA ASP A 150 1.96 21.69 -23.31
C ASP A 150 2.02 20.17 -23.12
N TRP A 151 1.27 19.45 -23.97
CA TRP A 151 1.16 18.00 -23.89
C TRP A 151 2.39 17.26 -24.41
N GLU A 152 3.20 17.90 -25.26
CA GLU A 152 4.45 17.31 -25.75
C GLU A 152 5.47 17.23 -24.61
N GLU A 153 5.64 18.33 -23.87
CA GLU A 153 6.50 18.36 -22.68
C GLU A 153 5.99 17.42 -21.59
N ALA A 154 4.67 17.43 -21.32
CA ALA A 154 4.06 16.55 -20.33
C ALA A 154 4.26 15.06 -20.69
N GLY A 155 4.12 14.72 -21.98
CA GLY A 155 4.36 13.37 -22.47
C GLY A 155 5.81 12.93 -22.30
N MET A 156 6.77 13.79 -22.64
CA MET A 156 8.20 13.49 -22.49
C MET A 156 8.59 13.18 -21.03
N ASP A 157 8.03 13.88 -20.04
CA ASP A 157 8.31 13.62 -18.61
C ASP A 157 7.96 12.18 -18.20
N VAL A 158 6.83 11.66 -18.70
CA VAL A 158 6.34 10.32 -18.32
C VAL A 158 6.91 9.21 -19.18
N ARG A 159 7.30 9.50 -20.44
CA ARG A 159 7.73 8.49 -21.44
C ARG A 159 8.79 7.52 -20.91
N ARG A 160 9.78 8.02 -20.17
CA ARG A 160 10.87 7.21 -19.60
C ARG A 160 10.42 6.18 -18.55
N PHE A 161 9.23 6.34 -17.98
CA PHE A 161 8.66 5.41 -16.99
C PHE A 161 7.73 4.36 -17.63
N ILE A 162 7.44 4.49 -18.93
CA ILE A 162 6.52 3.61 -19.65
C ILE A 162 7.33 2.57 -20.45
N PRO A 163 6.94 1.28 -20.42
CA PRO A 163 7.57 0.24 -21.23
C PRO A 163 7.68 0.65 -22.70
N VAL A 164 8.80 0.34 -23.35
CA VAL A 164 9.10 0.79 -24.73
C VAL A 164 7.96 0.46 -25.71
N GLY A 165 7.36 -0.73 -25.58
CA GLY A 165 6.23 -1.17 -26.41
C GLY A 165 4.92 -0.39 -26.21
N GLU A 166 4.80 0.40 -25.15
CA GLU A 166 3.60 1.18 -24.80
C GLU A 166 3.80 2.69 -24.93
N GLN A 167 5.02 3.15 -25.25
CA GLN A 167 5.33 4.58 -25.34
C GLN A 167 4.53 5.31 -26.42
N PHE A 168 4.06 4.60 -27.46
CA PHE A 168 3.19 5.17 -28.50
C PHE A 168 1.90 5.76 -27.91
N SER A 169 1.45 5.29 -26.74
CA SER A 169 0.26 5.83 -26.06
C SER A 169 0.44 7.29 -25.60
N VAL A 170 1.68 7.68 -25.33
CA VAL A 170 2.04 9.05 -24.94
C VAL A 170 2.05 9.98 -26.14
N ASP A 171 2.42 9.46 -27.32
CA ASP A 171 2.42 10.22 -28.57
C ASP A 171 1.00 10.66 -28.99
N LEU A 172 -0.03 10.04 -28.41
CA LEU A 172 -1.44 10.42 -28.61
C LEU A 172 -1.92 11.53 -27.69
N TRP A 173 -1.09 12.04 -26.77
CA TRP A 173 -1.50 13.03 -25.79
C TRP A 173 -1.74 14.39 -26.44
N ASN A 174 -2.95 14.90 -26.28
CA ASN A 174 -3.36 16.24 -26.70
C ASN A 174 -4.58 16.68 -25.89
N THR A 175 -4.93 17.97 -26.00
CA THR A 175 -6.05 18.58 -25.29
C THR A 175 -7.35 17.80 -25.49
N ASP A 176 -7.66 17.37 -26.72
CA ASP A 176 -8.92 16.68 -27.02
C ASP A 176 -9.03 15.33 -26.32
N VAL A 177 -7.95 14.55 -26.27
CA VAL A 177 -7.92 13.27 -25.55
C VAL A 177 -8.20 13.46 -24.07
N PHE A 178 -7.61 14.47 -23.44
CA PHE A 178 -7.81 14.75 -22.01
C PHE A 178 -9.18 15.34 -21.71
N VAL A 179 -9.74 16.16 -22.60
CA VAL A 179 -11.13 16.63 -22.50
C VAL A 179 -12.10 15.45 -22.60
N GLN A 180 -11.88 14.51 -23.52
CA GLN A 180 -12.71 13.29 -23.60
C GLN A 180 -12.62 12.41 -22.34
N GLN A 181 -11.47 12.40 -21.65
CA GLN A 181 -11.36 11.73 -20.35
C GLN A 181 -12.08 12.49 -19.25
N LEU A 182 -12.06 13.83 -19.30
CA LEU A 182 -12.74 14.69 -18.34
C LEU A 182 -14.26 14.46 -18.35
N ASP A 183 -14.84 14.23 -19.53
CA ASP A 183 -16.28 13.96 -19.68
C ASP A 183 -16.74 12.64 -19.04
N LYS A 184 -15.80 11.76 -18.65
CA LYS A 184 -16.09 10.50 -17.94
C LYS A 184 -16.21 10.65 -16.42
N LEU A 185 -15.87 11.82 -15.87
CA LEU A 185 -15.99 12.13 -14.44
C LEU A 185 -17.42 12.34 -14.00
#